data_AF-T2IIV0-F1
#
_entry.id   AF-T2IIV0-F1
#
_cell.length_a   1.000
_cell.length_b   1.000
_cell.length_c   1.000
_cell.angle_alpha   90.00
_cell.angle_beta   90.00
_cell.angle_gamma   90.00
#
_symmetry.space_group_name_H-M   'P 1'
#
loop_
_entity.id
_entity.type
_entity.pdbx_description
1 polymer ?
#
loop_
_entity_poly.entity_id
_entity_poly.type
_entity_poly.pdbx_seq_one_letter_code
_entity_poly.pdbx_strand_id
1 'polypeptide(L)'
;MLYLAEVKKQTRGFMSGSRTEIKLLACQHNDQTWSPVPGEEVIALDEFDQMGEGSLLMVNLGNNRQIQGEPQTAAPELVRQLQKLSRLSEKLKTQQEEIEQWKQSLTYQSQELARREAEI
;
A
#
# COMPACT_ATOMS: atom_id res chain seq x y z
N MET A 1 -1.70 14.88 -2.48
CA MET A 1 -1.19 13.50 -2.27
C MET A 1 -2.16 12.74 -1.39
N LEU A 2 -2.37 11.45 -1.66
CA LEU A 2 -3.26 10.60 -0.88
C LEU A 2 -2.52 10.02 0.33
N TYR A 3 -3.17 9.99 1.48
CA TYR A 3 -2.62 9.48 2.73
C TYR A 3 -3.59 8.49 3.38
N LEU A 4 -3.03 7.47 4.01
CA LEU A 4 -3.72 6.62 4.97
C LEU A 4 -3.53 7.25 6.36
N ALA A 5 -4.62 7.47 7.07
CA ALA A 5 -4.62 8.07 8.39
C ALA A 5 -5.50 7.28 9.37
N GLU A 6 -5.20 7.40 10.66
CA GLU A 6 -5.95 6.81 11.77
C GLU A 6 -6.60 7.92 12.59
N VAL A 7 -7.88 7.79 12.91
CA VAL A 7 -8.58 8.70 13.83
C VAL A 7 -8.03 8.50 15.24
N LYS A 8 -7.52 9.57 15.87
CA LYS A 8 -6.94 9.52 17.22
C LYS A 8 -7.86 10.04 18.32
N LYS A 9 -8.48 11.20 18.12
CA LYS A 9 -9.35 11.80 19.13
C LYS A 9 -10.48 12.53 18.47
N GLN A 10 -11.68 12.38 19.02
CA GLN A 10 -12.84 13.18 18.65
C GLN A 10 -13.24 13.98 19.89
N THR A 11 -12.79 15.23 19.97
CA THR A 11 -13.14 16.08 21.11
C THR A 11 -14.41 16.83 20.77
N ARG A 12 -15.53 16.46 21.41
CA ARG A 12 -16.80 17.17 21.31
C ARG A 12 -16.87 18.21 22.43
N GLY A 13 -16.58 19.47 22.12
CA GLY A 13 -16.70 20.56 23.09
C GLY A 13 -18.16 20.97 23.28
N PHE A 14 -18.59 21.22 24.52
CA PHE A 14 -19.97 21.61 24.85
C PHE A 14 -20.38 23.01 24.31
N MET A 15 -19.43 23.79 23.75
CA MET A 15 -19.67 25.10 23.13
C MET A 15 -18.81 25.38 21.88
N SER A 16 -17.96 24.44 21.46
CA SER A 16 -17.04 24.57 20.32
C SER A 16 -17.06 23.25 19.57
N GLY A 17 -17.24 23.29 18.25
CA GLY A 17 -17.58 22.14 17.39
C GLY A 17 -16.73 20.88 17.57
N SER A 18 -17.16 19.77 16.96
CA SER A 18 -16.40 18.52 16.99
C SER A 18 -15.09 18.69 16.23
N ARG A 19 -13.97 18.53 16.95
CA ARG A 19 -12.63 18.49 16.36
C ARG A 19 -12.13 17.05 16.36
N THR A 20 -11.89 16.53 15.17
CA THR A 20 -11.32 15.20 14.98
C THR A 20 -9.83 15.34 14.68
N GLU A 21 -8.98 14.60 15.38
CA GLU A 21 -7.55 14.53 15.09
C GLU A 21 -7.25 13.21 14.38
N ILE A 22 -6.47 13.29 13.31
CA ILE A 22 -6.03 12.12 12.53
C ILE A 22 -4.51 12.04 12.54
N LYS A 23 -3.96 10.84 12.74
CA LYS A 23 -2.53 10.55 12.61
C LYS A 23 -2.26 10.00 11.23
N LEU A 24 -1.33 10.59 10.49
CA LEU A 24 -0.91 10.06 9.20
C LEU A 24 -0.04 8.81 9.41
N LEU A 25 -0.34 7.76 8.65
CA LEU A 25 0.35 6.47 8.74
C LEU A 25 1.21 6.21 7.50
N ALA A 26 0.65 6.43 6.31
CA ALA A 26 1.34 6.19 5.05
C ALA A 26 0.92 7.20 3.99
N CYS A 27 1.80 7.48 3.04
CA CYS A 27 1.53 8.33 1.90
C CYS A 27 1.67 7.56 0.58
N GLN A 28 0.82 7.89 -0.38
CA GLN A 28 0.89 7.34 -1.72
C GLN A 28 1.72 8.23 -2.62
N HIS A 29 2.69 7.62 -3.30
CA HIS A 29 3.49 8.24 -4.34
C HIS A 29 2.79 8.18 -5.70
N ASN A 30 3.29 8.96 -6.66
CA ASN A 30 2.74 9.05 -8.01
C ASN A 30 2.80 7.72 -8.77
N ASP A 31 3.73 6.83 -8.40
CA ASP A 31 3.88 5.48 -8.95
C ASP A 31 2.96 4.44 -8.28
N GLN A 32 1.98 4.91 -7.48
CA GLN A 32 1.06 4.09 -6.68
C GLN A 32 1.70 3.28 -5.55
N THR A 33 3.00 3.49 -5.28
CA THR A 33 3.65 2.88 -4.11
C THR A 33 3.28 3.63 -2.84
N TRP A 34 3.41 2.95 -1.71
CA TRP A 34 3.10 3.48 -0.40
C TRP A 34 4.34 3.46 0.47
N SER A 35 4.61 4.56 1.18
CA SER A 35 5.66 4.62 2.20
C SER A 35 5.09 5.09 3.54
N PRO A 36 5.62 4.62 4.66
CA PRO A 36 5.22 5.11 5.97
C PRO A 36 5.53 6.62 6.08
N VAL A 37 4.64 7.37 6.73
CA VAL A 37 4.93 8.75 7.11
C VAL A 37 5.85 8.73 8.32
N PRO A 38 7.05 9.34 8.26
CA PRO A 38 7.98 9.32 9.38
C PRO A 38 7.48 10.22 10.52
N GLY A 39 7.61 9.72 11.75
CA GLY A 39 7.23 10.45 12.97
C GLY A 39 5.74 10.35 13.31
N GLU A 40 5.28 11.23 14.20
CA GLU A 40 3.88 11.32 14.61
C GLU A 40 3.25 12.58 14.05
N GLU A 41 2.95 12.56 12.75
CA GLU A 41 2.25 13.68 12.12
C GLU A 41 0.74 13.58 12.39
N VAL A 42 0.21 14.58 13.10
CA VAL A 42 -1.21 14.69 13.43
C VAL A 42 -1.80 15.93 12.77
N ILE A 43 -2.94 15.76 12.10
CA ILE A 43 -3.67 16.82 11.43
C ILE A 43 -5.07 16.93 12.04
N ALA A 44 -5.55 18.16 12.19
CA ALA A 44 -6.93 18.41 12.58
C ALA A 44 -7.86 18.28 11.37
N LEU A 45 -8.94 17.56 11.56
CA LEU A 45 -10.02 17.35 10.62
C LEU A 45 -11.30 17.91 11.26
N ASP A 46 -11.80 18.99 10.69
CA ASP A 46 -13.03 19.64 11.15
C ASP A 46 -14.25 18.83 10.65
N GLU A 47 -15.28 18.72 11.51
CA GLU A 47 -16.61 18.21 11.15
C GLU A 47 -16.68 16.78 10.60
N PHE A 48 -15.79 15.88 11.05
CA PHE A 48 -15.88 14.46 10.71
C PHE A 48 -16.46 13.66 11.86
N ASP A 49 -17.78 13.67 11.98
CA ASP A 49 -18.53 13.07 13.10
C ASP A 49 -18.91 11.59 12.87
N GLN A 50 -18.58 11.04 11.70
CA GLN A 50 -19.08 9.74 11.25
C GLN A 50 -18.19 8.56 11.65
N MET A 51 -16.96 8.78 12.13
CA MET A 51 -16.03 7.69 12.44
C MET A 51 -15.38 7.82 13.82
N GLY A 52 -15.40 6.71 14.55
CA GLY A 52 -14.81 6.61 15.89
C GLY A 52 -13.29 6.51 15.87
N GLU A 53 -12.70 6.70 17.05
CA GLU A 53 -11.27 6.51 17.31
C GLU A 53 -10.78 5.12 16.83
N GLY A 54 -9.58 5.08 16.24
CA GLY A 54 -8.98 3.90 15.63
C GLY A 54 -9.42 3.62 14.19
N SER A 55 -10.42 4.35 13.67
CA SER A 55 -10.88 4.19 12.28
C SER A 55 -9.81 4.61 11.28
N LEU A 56 -9.68 3.87 10.19
CA LEU A 56 -8.76 4.17 9.10
C LEU A 56 -9.44 4.93 7.97
N LEU A 57 -8.80 6.02 7.55
CA LEU A 57 -9.29 6.96 6.56
C LEU A 57 -8.27 7.18 5.44
N MET A 58 -8.80 7.47 4.26
CA MET A 58 -8.08 7.99 3.12
C MET A 58 -8.30 9.49 3.06
N VAL A 59 -7.22 10.26 3.15
CA VAL A 59 -7.28 11.73 3.10
C VAL A 59 -6.36 12.24 2.02
N ASN A 60 -6.86 13.16 1.20
CA ASN A 60 -6.02 13.88 0.26
C ASN A 60 -5.50 15.14 0.94
N LEU A 61 -4.18 15.34 0.95
CA LEU A 61 -3.57 16.55 1.46
C LEU A 61 -3.00 17.38 0.31
N GLY A 62 -3.24 18.69 0.38
CA GLY A 62 -2.60 19.70 -0.45
C GLY A 62 -1.18 20.02 -0.01
N ASN A 63 -0.51 20.91 -0.75
CA ASN A 63 0.88 21.30 -0.50
C ASN A 63 1.10 21.96 0.88
N ASN A 64 0.06 22.55 1.44
CA ASN A 64 0.06 23.20 2.76
C ASN A 64 -0.44 22.27 3.88
N ARG A 65 -0.51 20.95 3.64
CA ARG A 65 -1.03 19.95 4.59
C ARG A 65 -2.50 20.17 4.99
N GLN A 66 -3.25 20.94 4.20
CA GLN A 66 -4.70 21.02 4.36
C GLN A 66 -5.37 19.87 3.64
N ILE A 67 -6.45 19.38 4.23
CA ILE A 67 -7.28 18.33 3.66
C ILE A 67 -8.01 18.88 2.43
N GLN A 68 -7.95 18.14 1.34
CA GLN A 68 -8.57 18.47 0.07
C GLN A 68 -9.66 17.44 -0.24
N GLY A 69 -10.91 17.90 -0.31
CA GLY A 69 -12.07 17.03 -0.50
C GLY A 69 -12.45 16.24 0.75
N GLU A 70 -13.43 15.36 0.61
CA GLU A 70 -13.98 14.59 1.73
C GLU A 70 -13.11 13.37 2.06
N PRO A 71 -12.78 13.13 3.34
CA PRO A 71 -12.16 11.88 3.79
C PRO A 71 -13.03 10.67 3.45
N GLN A 72 -12.40 9.58 3.01
CA GLN A 72 -13.09 8.34 2.67
C GLN A 72 -12.65 7.20 3.58
N THR A 73 -13.48 6.17 3.76
CA THR A 73 -13.09 4.96 4.49
C THR A 73 -11.91 4.26 3.79
N ALA A 74 -10.91 3.83 4.56
CA ALA A 74 -9.76 3.12 3.99
C ALA A 74 -10.06 1.70 3.49
N ALA A 75 -11.15 1.07 3.95
CA ALA A 75 -11.43 -0.33 3.69
C ALA A 75 -11.44 -0.72 2.19
N PRO A 76 -12.15 -0.02 1.27
CA PRO A 76 -12.16 -0.39 -0.14
C PRO A 76 -10.78 -0.29 -0.78
N GLU A 77 -10.01 0.75 -0.42
CA GLU A 77 -8.67 0.97 -0.95
C GLU A 77 -7.68 -0.08 -0.44
N LEU A 78 -7.72 -0.40 0.87
CA LEU A 78 -6.89 -1.44 1.45
C LEU A 78 -7.19 -2.82 0.83
N VAL A 79 -8.47 -3.17 0.65
CA VAL A 79 -8.86 -4.41 -0.03
C VAL A 79 -8.32 -4.44 -1.46
N ARG A 80 -8.43 -3.32 -2.19
CA ARG A 80 -7.88 -3.20 -3.55
C ARG A 80 -6.37 -3.42 -3.59
N GLN A 81 -5.62 -2.84 -2.65
CA GLN A 81 -4.17 -3.01 -2.58
C GLN A 81 -3.77 -4.45 -2.21
N LEU A 82 -4.46 -5.06 -1.24
CA LEU A 82 -4.25 -6.47 -0.89
C LEU A 82 -4.52 -7.40 -2.08
N GLN A 83 -5.59 -7.17 -2.84
CA GLN A 83 -5.87 -7.94 -4.06
C GLN A 83 -4.77 -7.79 -5.12
N LYS A 84 -4.25 -6.57 -5.32
CA LYS A 84 -3.11 -6.34 -6.24
C LYS A 84 -1.87 -7.12 -5.80
N LEU A 85 -1.55 -7.10 -4.51
CA LEU A 85 -0.41 -7.83 -3.94
C LEU A 85 -0.56 -9.34 -4.11
N SER A 86 -1.75 -9.91 -3.85
CA SER A 86 -2.01 -11.33 -4.06
C SER A 86 -1.79 -11.76 -5.51
N ARG A 87 -2.31 -10.99 -6.48
CA ARG A 87 -2.13 -11.26 -7.92
C ARG A 87 -0.67 -11.16 -8.34
N LEU A 88 0.06 -10.18 -7.81
CA LEU A 88 1.48 -10.03 -8.08
C LEU A 88 2.27 -11.23 -7.55
N SER A 89 1.96 -11.67 -6.32
CA SER A 89 2.60 -12.84 -5.71
C SER A 89 2.37 -14.11 -6.53
N GLU A 90 1.15 -14.32 -7.06
CA GLU A 90 0.85 -15.46 -7.91
C GLU A 90 1.64 -15.42 -9.22
N LYS A 91 1.67 -14.25 -9.88
CA LYS A 91 2.46 -14.05 -11.11
C LYS A 91 3.95 -14.32 -10.88
N LEU A 92 4.52 -13.82 -9.79
CA LEU A 92 5.92 -14.05 -9.44
C LEU A 92 6.22 -15.54 -9.24
N LYS A 93 5.28 -16.28 -8.62
CA LYS A 93 5.42 -17.74 -8.47
C LYS A 93 5.45 -18.45 -9.83
N THR A 94 4.54 -18.11 -10.74
CA THR A 94 4.53 -18.68 -12.09
C THR A 94 5.83 -18.38 -12.84
N GLN A 95 6.31 -17.13 -12.78
CA GLN A 95 7.58 -16.75 -13.42
C GLN A 95 8.77 -17.51 -12.82
N GLN A 96 8.76 -17.75 -11.51
CA GLN A 96 9.79 -18.55 -10.85
C GLN A 96 9.80 -20.01 -11.33
N GLU A 97 8.61 -20.60 -11.54
CA GLU A 97 8.47 -21.95 -12.09
C GLU A 97 8.97 -22.04 -13.54
N GLU A 98 8.65 -21.05 -14.38
CA GLU A 98 9.14 -20.96 -15.77
C GLU A 98 10.68 -20.84 -15.83
N ILE A 99 11.26 -19.99 -14.98
CA ILE A 99 12.72 -19.84 -14.88
C ILE A 99 13.38 -21.16 -14.49
N GLU A 100 12.77 -21.92 -13.57
CA GLU A 100 13.32 -23.21 -13.15
C GLU A 100 13.27 -24.25 -14.28
N GLN A 101 12.18 -24.28 -15.04
CA GLN A 101 12.07 -25.13 -16.23
C GLN A 101 13.11 -24.77 -17.30
N TRP A 102 13.36 -23.48 -17.52
CA TRP A 102 14.41 -23.03 -18.44
C TRP A 102 15.80 -23.45 -17.97
N LYS A 103 16.11 -23.34 -16.67
CA LYS A 103 17.39 -23.81 -16.10
C LYS A 103 17.59 -25.31 -16.28
N GLN A 104 16.55 -26.11 -16.06
CA GLN A 104 16.61 -27.57 -16.27
C GLN A 104 16.88 -27.89 -17.74
N SER A 105 16.20 -27.20 -18.66
CA SER A 105 16.37 -27.39 -20.10
C SER A 105 17.79 -27.02 -20.57
N LEU A 106 18.34 -25.91 -20.08
CA LEU A 106 19.72 -25.50 -20.35
C LEU A 106 20.74 -26.50 -19.80
N THR A 107 20.49 -27.02 -18.60
CA THR A 107 21.36 -28.03 -17.98
C THR A 107 21.38 -29.32 -18.82
N TYR A 108 20.20 -29.78 -19.25
CA TYR A 108 20.08 -30.95 -20.12
C TYR A 108 20.82 -30.74 -21.46
N GLN A 109 20.62 -29.59 -22.11
CA GLN A 109 21.32 -29.26 -23.35
C GLN A 109 22.84 -29.23 -23.18
N SER A 110 23.35 -28.68 -22.07
CA SER A 110 24.78 -28.66 -21.77
C SER A 110 25.35 -30.06 -21.55
N GLN A 111 24.61 -30.96 -20.89
CA GLN A 111 25.03 -32.35 -20.70
C GLN A 111 25.09 -33.12 -22.02
N GLU A 112 24.09 -32.94 -22.88
CA GLU A 112 24.07 -33.55 -24.21
C GLU A 112 25.21 -33.06 -25.10
N LEU A 113 25.54 -31.76 -25.06
CA LEU A 113 26.70 -31.22 -25.76
C LEU A 113 28.01 -31.83 -25.27
N ALA A 114 28.22 -31.87 -23.95
CA ALA A 114 29.43 -32.45 -23.36
C ALA A 114 29.59 -33.94 -23.72
N ARG A 115 28.47 -34.68 -23.79
CA ARG A 115 28.48 -36.07 -24.25
C ARG A 115 28.92 -36.19 -25.70
N ARG A 116 28.39 -35.36 -26.61
CA ARG A 116 28.76 -35.39 -28.03
C ARG A 116 30.23 -35.02 -28.25
N GLU A 117 30.74 -34.07 -27.48
CA GLU A 117 32.17 -33.69 -27.53
C GLU A 117 33.07 -34.83 -27.03
N ALA A 118 32.64 -35.60 -26.03
CA ALA A 118 33.39 -36.75 -25.53
C ALA A 118 33.36 -37.97 -26.46
N GLU A 119 32.39 -38.03 -27.38
CA GLU A 119 32.25 -39.09 -28.39
C GLU A 119 33.10 -38.84 -29.67
N ILE A 120 33.78 -37.69 -29.77
CA ILE A 120 34.66 -37.27 -30.89
C ILE A 120 36.14 -37.38 -30.50
#